data_AF-A0A1V4KE24-F1
#
_entry.id   AF-A0A1V4KE24-F1
#
_cell.length_a   1.000
_cell.length_b   1.000
_cell.length_c   1.000
_cell.angle_alpha   90.00
_cell.angle_beta   90.00
_cell.angle_gamma   90.00
#
_symmetry.space_group_name_H-M   'P 1'
#
loop_
_entity.id
_entity.type
_entity.pdbx_description
1 polymer ?
#
loop_
_entity_poly.entity_id
_entity_poly.type
_entity_poly.pdbx_seq_one_letter_code
_entity_poly.pdbx_strand_id
1 'polypeptide(L)'
;MIMFLDELGNVPELPDTTEHSRTDLSRYLAALHEMCVAHSDELRTLSNERGVMQHVLKKLLAITELLQQKQNQYSLSNNIR
;
A
#
# COMPACT_ATOMS: atom_id res chain seq x y z
N MET A 1 -32.47 17.54 -13.68
CA MET A 1 -31.13 17.48 -13.06
C MET A 1 -31.12 16.56 -11.84
N ILE A 2 -32.04 16.73 -10.88
CA ILE A 2 -32.12 15.88 -9.68
C ILE A 2 -32.34 14.39 -10.04
N MET A 3 -33.32 14.10 -10.90
CA MET A 3 -33.59 12.71 -11.38
C MET A 3 -32.37 12.06 -12.06
N PHE A 4 -31.58 12.84 -12.81
CA PHE A 4 -30.39 12.32 -13.50
C PHE A 4 -29.31 11.86 -12.51
N LEU A 5 -29.11 12.60 -11.41
CA LEU A 5 -28.14 12.22 -10.39
C LEU A 5 -28.61 11.00 -9.58
N ASP A 6 -29.94 10.88 -9.37
CA ASP A 6 -30.55 9.74 -8.70
C ASP A 6 -30.38 8.45 -9.53
N GLU A 7 -30.67 8.51 -10.82
CA GLU A 7 -30.47 7.41 -11.75
C GLU A 7 -28.99 7.05 -11.92
N LEU A 8 -28.08 8.04 -11.95
CA LEU A 8 -26.64 7.81 -12.07
C LEU A 8 -26.05 7.09 -10.86
N GLY A 9 -26.56 7.38 -9.65
CA GLY A 9 -26.13 6.73 -8.42
C GLY A 9 -26.77 5.37 -8.17
N ASN A 10 -27.78 4.97 -8.96
CA ASN A 10 -28.54 3.75 -8.79
C ASN A 10 -27.79 2.51 -9.32
N VAL A 11 -26.59 2.27 -8.77
CA VAL A 11 -25.75 1.09 -9.04
C VAL A 11 -25.72 0.25 -7.75
N PRO A 12 -26.71 -0.65 -7.55
CA PRO A 12 -26.90 -1.35 -6.27
C PRO A 12 -25.85 -2.44 -6.00
N GLU A 13 -25.18 -2.92 -7.06
CA GLU A 13 -24.20 -3.98 -7.01
C GLU A 13 -22.88 -3.51 -7.61
N LEU A 14 -21.75 -4.01 -7.08
CA LEU A 14 -20.44 -3.72 -7.63
C LEU A 14 -20.36 -4.30 -9.06
N PRO A 15 -20.15 -3.47 -10.09
CA PRO A 15 -20.04 -3.96 -11.47
C PRO A 15 -18.86 -4.92 -11.60
N ASP A 16 -19.01 -5.96 -12.42
CA ASP A 16 -17.89 -6.85 -12.75
C ASP A 16 -16.75 -6.05 -13.38
N THR A 17 -15.56 -6.14 -12.78
CA THR A 17 -14.36 -5.50 -13.33
C THR A 17 -13.87 -6.32 -14.51
N THR A 18 -14.22 -5.92 -15.74
CA THR A 18 -13.87 -6.69 -16.96
C THR A 18 -12.46 -6.47 -17.48
N GLU A 19 -11.60 -5.70 -16.81
CA GLU A 19 -10.25 -5.43 -17.28
C GLU A 19 -9.22 -6.06 -16.35
N HIS A 20 -8.57 -7.13 -16.82
CA HIS A 20 -7.30 -7.58 -16.22
C HIS A 20 -6.26 -6.52 -16.56
N SER A 21 -6.26 -5.42 -15.81
CA SER A 21 -5.32 -4.33 -15.95
C SER A 21 -3.92 -4.92 -15.80
N ARG A 22 -3.22 -5.04 -16.93
CA ARG A 22 -1.90 -5.66 -17.06
C ARG A 22 -0.79 -4.76 -16.48
N THR A 23 -1.16 -3.96 -15.49
CA THR A 23 -0.31 -2.95 -14.91
C THR A 23 0.72 -3.63 -14.02
N ASP A 24 1.93 -3.10 -14.04
CA ASP A 24 3.05 -3.60 -13.25
C ASP A 24 2.77 -3.36 -11.75
N LEU A 25 2.07 -4.30 -11.14
CA LEU A 25 1.66 -4.26 -9.73
C LEU A 25 2.87 -4.08 -8.83
N SER A 26 4.01 -4.69 -9.18
CA SER A 26 5.25 -4.57 -8.41
C SER A 26 5.73 -3.13 -8.33
N ARG A 27 5.61 -2.35 -9.41
CA ARG A 27 5.94 -0.92 -9.42
C ARG A 27 5.05 -0.11 -8.49
N TYR A 28 3.73 -0.34 -8.49
CA TYR A 28 2.84 0.37 -7.58
C TYR A 28 3.08 -0.01 -6.12
N LEU A 29 3.33 -1.29 -5.85
CA LEU A 29 3.67 -1.75 -4.50
C LEU A 29 5.00 -1.17 -4.01
N ALA A 30 5.98 -0.97 -4.90
CA ALA A 30 7.23 -0.27 -4.57
C ALA A 30 6.98 1.19 -4.21
N ALA A 31 6.15 1.92 -4.98
CA ALA A 31 5.79 3.30 -4.64
C ALA A 31 5.04 3.39 -3.29
N LEU A 32 4.16 2.42 -3.00
CA LEU A 32 3.49 2.34 -1.70
C LEU A 32 4.49 2.06 -0.56
N HIS A 33 5.45 1.17 -0.79
CA HIS A 33 6.52 0.89 0.17
C HIS A 33 7.37 2.13 0.46
N GLU A 34 7.72 2.92 -0.57
CA GLU A 34 8.44 4.19 -0.40
C GLU A 34 7.67 5.17 0.51
N MET A 35 6.35 5.25 0.37
CA MET A 35 5.51 6.03 1.28
C MET A 35 5.57 5.48 2.72
N CYS A 36 5.50 4.16 2.90
CA CYS A 36 5.62 3.55 4.23
C CYS A 36 6.98 3.80 4.88
N VAL A 37 8.06 3.81 4.10
CA VAL A 37 9.40 4.16 4.57
C VAL A 37 9.46 5.64 4.96
N ALA A 38 8.98 6.53 4.09
CA ALA A 38 9.00 7.97 4.33
C ALA A 38 8.24 8.39 5.60
N HIS A 39 7.17 7.66 5.94
CA HIS A 39 6.32 7.92 7.11
C HIS A 39 6.49 6.88 8.22
N SER A 40 7.62 6.17 8.29
CA SER A 40 7.81 5.07 9.24
C SER A 40 7.67 5.48 10.71
N ASP A 41 8.07 6.70 11.05
CA ASP A 41 8.00 7.22 12.43
C ASP A 41 6.57 7.53 12.86
N GLU A 42 5.77 8.08 11.95
CA GLU A 42 4.33 8.30 12.17
C GLU A 42 3.60 6.96 12.31
N LEU A 43 3.87 6.01 11.40
CA LEU A 43 3.32 4.66 11.46
C LEU A 43 3.73 3.94 12.75
N ARG A 44 4.97 4.14 13.22
CA ARG A 44 5.45 3.59 14.50
C ARG A 44 4.70 4.18 15.67
N THR A 45 4.45 5.48 15.66
CA THR A 45 3.65 6.17 16.69
C THR A 45 2.23 5.60 16.73
N LEU A 46 1.55 5.51 15.59
CA LEU A 46 0.21 4.91 15.47
C LEU A 46 0.19 3.42 15.89
N SER A 47 1.26 2.67 15.58
CA SER A 47 1.36 1.26 15.96
C SER A 47 1.48 1.01 17.47
N ASN A 48 1.79 2.05 18.25
CA ASN A 48 1.86 1.98 19.70
C ASN A 48 0.51 2.29 20.37
N GLU A 49 -0.43 2.87 19.63
CA GLU A 49 -1.79 3.11 20.12
C GLU A 49 -2.54 1.78 20.31
N ARG A 50 -3.36 1.73 21.36
CA ARG A 50 -4.17 0.53 21.66
C ARG A 50 -5.42 0.56 20.80
N GLY A 51 -5.57 -0.43 19.92
CA GLY A 51 -6.75 -0.55 19.06
C GLY A 51 -6.64 -1.73 18.09
N VAL A 52 -7.72 -1.97 17.33
CA VAL A 52 -7.79 -3.07 16.35
C VAL A 52 -6.72 -2.98 15.27
N MET A 53 -6.24 -1.78 14.95
CA MET A 53 -5.21 -1.57 13.93
C MET A 53 -3.78 -1.84 14.42
N GLN A 54 -3.55 -1.96 15.73
CA GLN A 54 -2.21 -2.07 16.30
C GLN A 54 -1.39 -3.22 15.68
N HIS A 55 -1.99 -4.41 15.62
CA HIS A 55 -1.32 -5.61 15.11
C HIS A 55 -1.02 -5.49 13.60
N VAL A 56 -1.92 -4.87 12.84
CA VAL A 56 -1.73 -4.65 11.40
C VAL A 56 -0.60 -3.65 11.15
N LEU A 57 -0.56 -2.55 11.89
CA LEU A 57 0.49 -1.53 11.76
C LEU A 57 1.87 -2.08 12.15
N LYS A 58 1.95 -2.89 13.21
CA LYS A 58 3.20 -3.58 13.58
C LYS A 58 3.69 -4.52 12.48
N LYS A 59 2.78 -5.26 11.83
CA LYS A 59 3.11 -6.10 10.68
C LYS A 59 3.56 -5.28 9.48
N LEU A 60 2.88 -4.16 9.19
CA LEU A 60 3.25 -3.25 8.10
C LEU A 60 4.67 -2.73 8.29
N LEU A 61 5.02 -2.26 9.49
CA LEU A 61 6.37 -1.80 9.82
C LEU A 61 7.43 -2.90 9.66
N ALA A 62 7.14 -4.11 10.14
CA ALA A 62 8.06 -5.25 10.01
C ALA A 62 8.31 -5.62 8.53
N ILE A 63 7.28 -5.62 7.69
CA ILE A 63 7.40 -5.86 6.25
C ILE A 63 8.18 -4.72 5.57
N THR A 64 7.87 -3.47 5.93
CA THR A 64 8.53 -2.28 5.40
C THR A 64 10.04 -2.34 5.64
N GLU A 65 10.44 -2.69 6.87
CA GLU A 65 11.85 -2.85 7.25
C GLU A 65 12.52 -4.02 6.52
N LEU A 66 11.86 -5.18 6.43
CA LEU A 66 12.38 -6.34 5.70
C LEU A 66 12.63 -6.02 4.21
N LEU A 67 11.69 -5.32 3.57
CA LEU A 67 11.82 -4.93 2.16
C LEU A 67 12.96 -3.91 1.97
N GLN A 68 13.12 -2.96 2.89
CA GLN A 68 14.23 -2.01 2.88
C GLN A 68 15.59 -2.72 3.01
N GLN A 69 15.71 -3.69 3.91
CA GLN A 69 16.93 -4.48 4.08
C GLN A 69 17.29 -5.24 2.80
N LYS A 70 16.31 -5.88 2.15
CA LYS A 70 16.52 -6.56 0.87
C LYS A 70 16.96 -5.61 -0.24
N GLN A 71 16.32 -4.45 -0.36
CA GLN A 71 16.71 -3.42 -1.35
C GLN A 71 18.17 -2.99 -1.16
N ASN A 72 18.58 -2.74 0.09
CA ASN A 72 19.95 -2.35 0.42
C ASN A 72 20.94 -3.49 0.09
N GLN A 73 20.57 -4.74 0.36
CA GLN A 73 21.40 -5.91 0.03
C GLN A 73 21.67 -6.03 -1.48
N TYR A 74 20.65 -5.86 -2.33
CA TYR A 74 20.82 -5.88 -3.78
C TYR A 74 21.63 -4.67 -4.28
N SER A 75 21.41 -3.49 -3.68
CA SER A 75 22.14 -2.27 -4.04
C SER A 75 23.63 -2.41 -3.73
N LEU A 76 23.98 -2.93 -2.54
CA LEU A 76 25.37 -3.20 -2.15
C LEU A 76 26.01 -4.28 -3.04
N SER A 77 25.28 -5.35 -3.35
CA SER A 77 25.79 -6.42 -4.24
C SER A 77 26.09 -5.92 -5.65
N ASN A 78 25.29 -4.98 -6.17
CA ASN A 78 25.53 -4.37 -7.47
C ASN A 78 26.74 -3.41 -7.50
N ASN A 79 27.16 -2.86 -6.35
CA ASN A 79 28.34 -1.99 -6.27
C ASN A 79 29.66 -2.78 -6.16
N ILE A 80 29.60 -4.08 -5.88
CA ILE A 80 30.78 -4.96 -5.71
C ILE A 80 31.14 -5.69 -7.03
N ARG A 81 30.28 -5.59 -8.06
CA ARG A 81 30.50 -6.16 -9.39
C ARG A 81 30.99 -5.11 -10.38
#